data_AF-A0AAJ2Q1U6-F1
#
_entry.id   AF-A0AAJ2Q1U6-F1
#
_cell.length_a   1.000
_cell.length_b   1.000
_cell.length_c   1.000
_cell.angle_alpha   90.00
_cell.angle_beta   90.00
_cell.angle_gamma   90.00
#
_symmetry.space_group_name_H-M   'P 1'
#
loop_
_entity.id
_entity.type
_entity.pdbx_description
1 polymer ?
#
loop_
_entity_poly.entity_id
_entity_poly.type
_entity_poly.pdbx_seq_one_letter_code
_entity_poly.pdbx_strand_id
1 'polypeptide(L)'
;MNPEDAASFDRTLELGKEIAAGLSAHDVLGRWMAHHIGDLIIRAESAPKAEAGEIRRETAAAVLALWNHRATLPIPSPPLDAFEPVLRALERLSEPQDPWRFYRMFPPGSEPSDDDMVAAPLLRIALVLEETVRGVVREIVVVAAREAADREAKWLRLSEHVEEDEQRAARDAVLELARTLATYTGDTDGQPAAGAEFSKLRATLLRAETQLAEVRRTLEDRLPRTSSESEPGGAV
;
A
#
# COMPACT_ATOMS: atom_id res chain seq x y z
N MET A 1 17.69 -31.51 -15.01
CA MET A 1 17.36 -30.30 -14.26
C MET A 1 18.28 -29.22 -14.74
N ASN A 2 17.73 -28.16 -15.33
CA ASN A 2 18.53 -27.03 -15.76
C ASN A 2 19.04 -26.27 -14.52
N PRO A 3 20.14 -25.51 -14.63
CA PRO A 3 20.67 -24.73 -13.52
C PRO A 3 19.66 -23.69 -12.97
N GLU A 4 18.77 -23.19 -13.81
CA GLU A 4 17.67 -22.27 -13.41
C GLU A 4 16.63 -22.96 -12.53
N ASP A 5 16.21 -24.18 -12.88
CA ASP A 5 15.27 -24.98 -12.07
C ASP A 5 15.86 -25.26 -10.67
N ALA A 6 17.19 -25.44 -10.59
CA ALA A 6 17.87 -25.69 -9.33
C ALA A 6 17.95 -24.46 -8.44
N ALA A 7 18.28 -23.30 -9.01
CA ALA A 7 18.25 -22.05 -8.27
C ALA A 7 16.82 -21.71 -7.77
N SER A 8 15.80 -21.95 -8.59
CA SER A 8 14.39 -21.75 -8.20
C SER A 8 13.97 -22.70 -7.07
N PHE A 9 14.41 -23.97 -7.15
CA PHE A 9 14.16 -24.95 -6.09
C PHE A 9 14.84 -24.56 -4.77
N ASP A 10 16.11 -24.16 -4.80
CA ASP A 10 16.86 -23.79 -3.58
C ASP A 10 16.22 -22.57 -2.89
N ARG A 11 15.77 -21.56 -3.64
CA ARG A 11 15.03 -20.42 -3.08
C ARG A 11 13.66 -20.83 -2.52
N THR A 12 12.99 -21.80 -3.15
CA THR A 12 11.75 -22.38 -2.62
C THR A 12 12.00 -23.08 -1.28
N LEU A 13 13.12 -23.80 -1.13
CA LEU A 13 13.49 -24.38 0.16
C LEU A 13 13.78 -23.31 1.22
N GLU A 14 14.50 -22.25 0.87
CA GLU A 14 14.74 -21.13 1.79
C GLU A 14 13.43 -20.50 2.26
N LEU A 15 12.47 -20.28 1.35
CA LEU A 15 11.14 -19.81 1.69
C LEU A 15 10.44 -20.77 2.68
N GLY A 16 10.50 -22.07 2.42
CA GLY A 16 9.92 -23.10 3.28
C GLY A 16 10.54 -23.12 4.68
N LYS A 17 11.86 -22.96 4.79
CA LYS A 17 12.57 -22.89 6.08
C LYS A 17 12.09 -21.71 6.92
N GLU A 18 11.88 -20.55 6.29
CA GLU A 18 11.44 -19.34 6.96
C GLU A 18 9.98 -19.43 7.42
N ILE A 19 9.10 -20.01 6.60
CA ILE A 19 7.71 -20.31 6.99
C ILE A 19 7.69 -21.29 8.17
N ALA A 20 8.46 -22.38 8.10
CA ALA A 20 8.54 -23.38 9.17
C ALA A 20 9.07 -22.79 10.48
N ALA A 21 10.07 -21.91 10.42
CA ALA A 21 10.58 -21.19 11.58
C ALA A 21 9.48 -20.35 12.25
N GLY A 22 8.69 -19.60 11.47
CA GLY A 22 7.56 -18.81 11.98
C GLY A 22 6.46 -19.67 12.63
N LEU A 23 6.15 -20.83 12.03
CA LEU A 23 5.14 -21.76 12.53
C LEU A 23 5.57 -22.49 13.81
N SER A 24 6.88 -22.70 14.01
CA SER A 24 7.41 -23.44 15.15
C SER A 24 7.16 -22.77 16.51
N ALA A 25 6.92 -21.46 16.51
CA ALA A 25 6.68 -20.65 17.70
C ALA A 25 5.19 -20.64 18.15
N HIS A 26 4.32 -21.39 17.47
CA HIS A 26 2.86 -21.30 17.60
C HIS A 26 2.20 -22.52 18.25
N ASP A 27 0.88 -22.62 18.08
CA ASP A 27 0.02 -23.67 18.61
C ASP A 27 0.44 -25.10 18.17
N VAL A 28 -0.32 -26.09 18.63
CA VAL A 28 0.00 -27.50 18.34
C VAL A 28 -0.02 -27.78 16.82
N LEU A 29 -0.91 -27.11 16.08
CA LEU A 29 -1.02 -27.28 14.63
C LEU A 29 0.18 -26.65 13.91
N GLY A 30 0.55 -25.41 14.24
CA GLY A 30 1.70 -24.73 13.67
C GLY A 30 2.99 -25.51 13.86
N ARG A 31 3.23 -26.06 15.06
CA ARG A 31 4.38 -26.92 15.32
C ARG A 31 4.39 -28.21 14.50
N TRP A 32 3.22 -28.82 14.28
CA TRP A 32 3.12 -30.01 13.43
C TRP A 32 3.41 -29.69 11.96
N MET A 33 2.87 -28.57 11.45
CA MET A 33 3.16 -28.08 10.10
C MET A 33 4.65 -27.75 9.92
N ALA A 34 5.27 -27.07 10.90
CA ALA A 34 6.70 -26.77 10.88
C ALA A 34 7.55 -28.04 10.84
N HIS A 35 7.20 -29.06 11.64
CA HIS A 35 7.91 -30.33 11.64
C HIS A 35 7.74 -31.09 10.32
N HIS A 36 6.52 -31.12 9.77
CA HIS A 36 6.26 -31.78 8.49
C HIS A 36 7.04 -31.14 7.34
N ILE A 37 7.04 -29.81 7.25
CA ILE A 37 7.83 -29.09 6.25
C ILE A 37 9.32 -29.29 6.47
N GLY A 38 9.80 -29.22 7.71
CA GLY A 38 11.19 -29.49 8.04
C GLY A 38 11.65 -30.88 7.58
N ASP A 39 10.84 -31.90 7.81
CA ASP A 39 11.13 -33.27 7.35
C ASP A 39 11.18 -33.37 5.81
N LEU A 40 10.22 -32.77 5.11
CA LEU A 40 10.22 -32.72 3.64
C LEU A 40 11.45 -32.00 3.08
N ILE A 41 11.90 -30.92 3.74
CA ILE A 41 13.11 -30.18 3.33
C ILE A 41 14.36 -31.04 3.55
N ILE A 42 14.53 -31.66 4.72
CA ILE A 42 15.67 -32.54 5.03
C ILE A 42 15.73 -33.71 4.05
N ARG A 43 14.58 -34.33 3.74
CA ARG A 43 14.49 -35.42 2.76
C ARG A 43 14.89 -34.95 1.37
N ALA A 44 14.45 -33.77 0.94
CA ALA A 44 14.79 -33.24 -0.38
C ALA A 44 16.28 -32.85 -0.52
N GLU A 45 16.89 -32.35 0.54
CA GLU A 45 18.33 -32.03 0.60
C GLU A 45 19.20 -33.29 0.60
N SER A 46 18.73 -34.37 1.25
CA SER A 46 19.47 -35.63 1.42
C SER A 46 19.18 -36.68 0.33
N ALA A 47 18.23 -36.41 -0.57
CA ALA A 47 17.75 -37.40 -1.54
C ALA A 47 18.83 -37.82 -2.55
N PRO A 48 19.02 -39.13 -2.79
CA PRO A 48 19.87 -39.63 -3.88
C PRO A 48 19.39 -39.14 -5.24
N LYS A 49 20.32 -38.95 -6.21
CA LYS A 49 19.99 -38.44 -7.56
C LYS A 49 18.84 -39.17 -8.27
N ALA A 50 18.63 -40.46 -7.98
CA ALA A 50 17.57 -41.27 -8.58
C ALA A 50 16.15 -40.90 -8.09
N GLU A 51 16.01 -40.52 -6.82
CA GLU A 51 14.70 -40.21 -6.17
C GLU A 51 14.50 -38.70 -5.96
N ALA A 52 15.58 -37.92 -6.09
CA ALA A 52 15.58 -36.48 -5.89
C ALA A 52 14.52 -35.74 -6.71
N GLY A 53 14.20 -36.20 -7.93
CA GLY A 53 13.24 -35.50 -8.78
C GLY A 53 11.79 -35.53 -8.28
N GLU A 54 11.37 -36.60 -7.59
CA GLU A 54 10.02 -36.72 -7.04
C GLU A 54 9.93 -36.02 -5.68
N ILE A 55 10.87 -36.31 -4.79
CA ILE A 55 10.93 -35.71 -3.44
C ILE A 55 11.02 -34.18 -3.53
N ARG A 56 11.84 -33.63 -4.44
CA ARG A 56 11.95 -32.17 -4.61
C ARG A 56 10.64 -31.56 -5.11
N ARG A 57 9.91 -32.23 -6.00
CA ARG A 57 8.60 -31.73 -6.46
C ARG A 57 7.56 -31.74 -5.34
N GLU A 58 7.52 -32.81 -4.56
CA GLU A 58 6.64 -32.91 -3.39
C GLU A 58 6.93 -31.79 -2.38
N THR A 59 8.19 -31.61 -2.01
CA THR A 59 8.61 -30.55 -1.08
C THR A 59 8.30 -29.16 -1.61
N ALA A 60 8.60 -28.88 -2.88
CA ALA A 60 8.29 -27.59 -3.49
C ALA A 60 6.77 -27.33 -3.51
N ALA A 61 5.97 -28.32 -3.89
CA ALA A 61 4.51 -28.20 -3.91
C ALA A 61 3.94 -27.91 -2.51
N ALA A 62 4.45 -28.58 -1.48
CA ALA A 62 4.02 -28.35 -0.10
C ALA A 62 4.36 -26.92 0.38
N VAL A 63 5.57 -26.43 0.08
CA VAL A 63 5.97 -25.06 0.43
C VAL A 63 5.12 -24.03 -0.30
N LEU A 64 4.90 -24.22 -1.61
CA LEU A 64 4.09 -23.30 -2.41
C LEU A 64 2.62 -23.29 -1.96
N ALA A 65 2.07 -24.44 -1.56
CA ALA A 65 0.74 -24.51 -0.98
C ALA A 65 0.64 -23.68 0.31
N LEU A 66 1.63 -23.77 1.20
CA LEU A 66 1.67 -22.92 2.39
C LEU A 66 1.81 -21.44 2.06
N TRP A 67 2.66 -21.12 1.08
CA TRP A 67 2.84 -19.74 0.61
C TRP A 67 1.53 -19.14 0.09
N ASN A 68 0.74 -19.90 -0.67
CA ASN A 68 -0.57 -19.45 -1.18
C ASN A 68 -1.58 -19.18 -0.05
N HIS A 69 -1.39 -19.79 1.12
CA HIS A 69 -2.23 -19.59 2.32
C HIS A 69 -1.57 -18.69 3.38
N ARG A 70 -0.48 -18.00 3.05
CA ARG A 70 0.37 -17.23 3.98
C ARG A 70 -0.39 -16.28 4.92
N ALA A 71 -1.41 -15.57 4.43
CA ALA A 71 -2.18 -14.61 5.22
C ALA A 71 -3.04 -15.26 6.32
N THR A 72 -3.32 -16.56 6.20
CA THR A 72 -4.12 -17.34 7.16
C THR A 72 -3.27 -18.23 8.06
N LEU A 73 -1.95 -18.23 7.87
CA LEU A 73 -1.07 -19.05 8.68
C LEU A 73 -1.08 -18.56 10.14
N PRO A 74 -1.03 -19.47 11.11
CA PRO A 74 -0.84 -19.11 12.51
C PRO A 74 0.61 -18.66 12.70
N ILE A 75 0.94 -17.44 12.27
CA ILE A 75 2.24 -16.76 12.41
C ILE A 75 1.94 -15.36 12.97
N PRO A 76 2.71 -14.81 13.94
CA PRO A 76 2.33 -13.57 14.60
C PRO A 76 2.32 -12.36 13.65
N SER A 77 3.17 -12.42 12.62
CA SER A 77 3.26 -11.47 11.52
C SER A 77 3.38 -12.30 10.24
N PRO A 78 2.26 -12.64 9.58
CA PRO A 78 2.30 -13.47 8.39
C PRO A 78 3.03 -12.74 7.24
N PRO A 79 3.63 -13.49 6.30
CA PRO A 79 4.34 -12.87 5.18
C PRO A 79 3.47 -11.88 4.40
N LEU A 80 4.03 -10.71 4.10
CA LEU A 80 3.39 -9.60 3.37
C LEU A 80 2.26 -8.89 4.13
N ASP A 81 2.14 -9.07 5.46
CA ASP A 81 1.07 -8.46 6.25
C ASP A 81 1.09 -6.92 6.23
N ALA A 82 2.26 -6.29 6.07
CA ALA A 82 2.40 -4.86 6.04
C ALA A 82 1.71 -4.20 4.84
N PHE A 83 1.45 -4.96 3.76
CA PHE A 83 0.74 -4.45 2.58
C PHE A 83 -0.78 -4.41 2.77
N GLU A 84 -1.34 -5.22 3.68
CA GLU A 84 -2.80 -5.33 3.85
C GLU A 84 -3.46 -3.97 4.20
N PRO A 85 -2.95 -3.18 5.16
CA PRO A 85 -3.51 -1.85 5.45
C PRO A 85 -3.37 -0.88 4.27
N VAL A 86 -2.28 -0.99 3.50
CA VAL A 86 -2.01 -0.14 2.34
C VAL A 86 -2.99 -0.46 1.20
N LEU A 87 -3.22 -1.74 0.93
CA LEU A 87 -4.19 -2.20 -0.06
C LEU A 87 -5.60 -1.70 0.27
N ARG A 88 -6.04 -1.84 1.52
CA ARG A 88 -7.33 -1.30 1.96
C ARG A 88 -7.44 0.22 1.81
N ALA A 89 -6.36 0.94 2.10
CA ALA A 89 -6.34 2.39 1.90
C ALA A 89 -6.48 2.75 0.42
N LEU A 90 -5.82 2.00 -0.48
CA LEU A 90 -5.90 2.20 -1.92
C LEU A 90 -7.27 1.80 -2.50
N GLU A 91 -7.86 0.70 -2.05
CA GLU A 91 -9.24 0.32 -2.40
C GLU A 91 -10.24 1.42 -2.03
N ARG A 92 -10.06 2.05 -0.87
CA ARG A 92 -10.89 3.18 -0.48
C ARG A 92 -10.64 4.42 -1.32
N LEU A 93 -9.42 4.63 -1.80
CA LEU A 93 -9.05 5.75 -2.67
C LEU A 93 -9.36 5.52 -4.15
N SER A 94 -9.68 4.28 -4.55
CA SER A 94 -10.06 3.89 -5.91
C SER A 94 -11.56 4.06 -6.21
N GLU A 95 -12.37 4.38 -5.19
CA GLU A 95 -13.76 4.86 -5.37
C GLU A 95 -13.82 6.08 -6.32
N PRO A 96 -14.97 6.34 -6.99
CA PRO A 96 -15.05 7.14 -8.21
C PRO A 96 -14.30 8.47 -8.14
N GLN A 97 -13.65 8.84 -9.25
CA GLN A 97 -12.90 10.10 -9.40
C GLN A 97 -13.79 11.36 -9.28
N ASP A 98 -15.11 11.18 -9.13
CA ASP A 98 -16.02 12.28 -8.86
C ASP A 98 -15.92 12.69 -7.37
N PRO A 99 -15.50 13.94 -7.08
CA PRO A 99 -15.30 14.41 -5.71
C PRO A 99 -16.55 14.31 -4.83
N TRP A 100 -17.74 14.47 -5.42
CA TRP A 100 -19.01 14.44 -4.70
C TRP A 100 -19.42 13.03 -4.31
N ARG A 101 -19.15 12.06 -5.17
CA ARG A 101 -19.40 10.64 -4.93
C ARG A 101 -18.51 10.06 -3.86
N PHE A 102 -17.26 10.49 -3.76
CA PHE A 102 -16.35 9.98 -2.73
C PHE A 102 -16.85 10.23 -1.31
N TYR A 103 -17.43 11.40 -1.06
CA TYR A 103 -18.04 11.71 0.25
C TYR A 103 -19.52 11.37 0.35
N ARG A 104 -20.12 10.93 -0.76
CA ARG A 104 -21.56 10.65 -0.87
C ARG A 104 -22.41 11.82 -0.33
N MET A 105 -21.95 13.06 -0.58
CA MET A 105 -22.61 14.27 -0.10
C MET A 105 -23.97 14.48 -0.77
N PHE A 106 -24.14 13.96 -1.98
CA PHE A 106 -25.36 14.07 -2.76
C PHE A 106 -25.88 12.68 -3.15
N PRO A 107 -27.21 12.50 -3.28
CA PRO A 107 -27.76 11.34 -3.96
C PRO A 107 -27.19 11.22 -5.38
N PRO A 108 -26.98 10.01 -5.91
CA PRO A 108 -26.50 9.82 -7.28
C PRO A 108 -27.40 10.53 -8.29
N GLY A 109 -26.81 11.34 -9.18
CA GLY A 109 -27.52 12.12 -10.19
C GLY A 109 -28.07 13.46 -9.69
N SER A 110 -27.78 13.83 -8.44
CA SER A 110 -28.12 15.14 -7.85
C SER A 110 -26.87 15.97 -7.51
N GLU A 111 -25.72 15.58 -8.06
CA GLU A 111 -24.47 16.32 -7.91
C GLU A 111 -24.58 17.71 -8.59
N PRO A 112 -24.00 18.78 -8.01
CA PRO A 112 -24.01 20.10 -8.61
C PRO A 112 -23.31 20.13 -9.98
N SER A 113 -23.91 20.81 -10.96
CA SER A 113 -23.31 21.03 -12.27
C SER A 113 -22.25 22.13 -12.25
N ASP A 114 -21.44 22.24 -13.31
CA ASP A 114 -20.45 23.32 -13.47
C ASP A 114 -21.10 24.72 -13.39
N ASP A 115 -22.32 24.88 -13.92
CA ASP A 115 -23.08 26.13 -13.85
C ASP A 115 -23.53 26.44 -12.41
N ASP A 116 -23.96 25.41 -11.65
CA ASP A 116 -24.26 25.56 -10.22
C ASP A 116 -23.02 25.97 -9.42
N MET A 117 -21.84 25.49 -9.84
CA MET A 117 -20.55 25.85 -9.25
C MET A 117 -20.17 27.30 -9.49
N VAL A 118 -20.54 27.90 -10.63
CA VAL A 118 -20.34 29.33 -10.89
C VAL A 118 -21.17 30.17 -9.91
N ALA A 119 -22.41 29.76 -9.65
CA ALA A 119 -23.31 30.45 -8.71
C ALA A 119 -22.96 30.20 -7.23
N ALA A 120 -22.29 29.09 -6.91
CA ALA A 120 -21.95 28.68 -5.55
C ALA A 120 -20.42 28.60 -5.31
N PRO A 121 -19.74 29.76 -5.15
CA PRO A 121 -18.27 29.80 -5.00
C PRO A 121 -17.73 29.05 -3.77
N LEU A 122 -18.52 28.87 -2.72
CA LEU A 122 -18.12 28.05 -1.56
C LEU A 122 -18.05 26.55 -1.90
N LEU A 123 -18.90 26.06 -2.81
CA LEU A 123 -18.83 24.66 -3.26
C LEU A 123 -17.59 24.42 -4.12
N ARG A 124 -17.17 25.41 -4.93
CA ARG A 124 -15.89 25.35 -5.64
C ARG A 124 -14.70 25.27 -4.69
N ILE A 125 -14.72 26.04 -3.61
CA ILE A 125 -13.68 25.98 -2.56
C ILE A 125 -13.63 24.58 -1.93
N ALA A 126 -14.78 23.97 -1.67
CA ALA A 126 -14.85 22.61 -1.13
C ALA A 126 -14.22 21.57 -2.09
N LEU A 127 -14.47 21.68 -3.40
CA LEU A 127 -13.85 20.81 -4.41
C LEU A 127 -12.33 20.97 -4.50
N VAL A 128 -11.84 22.21 -4.52
CA VAL A 128 -10.39 22.48 -4.55
C VAL A 128 -9.71 21.91 -3.31
N LEU A 129 -10.34 22.09 -2.13
CA LEU A 129 -9.84 21.54 -0.88
C LEU A 129 -9.81 19.99 -0.91
N GLU A 130 -10.87 19.38 -1.43
CA GLU A 130 -10.96 17.94 -1.59
C GLU A 130 -9.82 17.39 -2.44
N GLU A 131 -9.66 17.94 -3.66
CA GLU A 131 -8.62 17.50 -4.59
C GLU A 131 -7.22 17.65 -3.98
N THR A 132 -6.98 18.77 -3.29
CA THR A 132 -5.73 19.05 -2.59
C THR A 132 -5.44 18.00 -1.52
N VAL A 133 -6.40 17.74 -0.64
CA VAL A 133 -6.25 16.78 0.47
C VAL A 133 -6.12 15.37 -0.08
N ARG A 134 -6.90 15.00 -1.10
CA ARG A 134 -6.80 13.70 -1.76
C ARG A 134 -5.42 13.47 -2.36
N GLY A 135 -4.85 14.49 -3.00
CA GLY A 135 -3.48 14.46 -3.52
C GLY A 135 -2.47 14.13 -2.41
N VAL A 136 -2.53 14.86 -1.29
CA VAL A 136 -1.67 14.61 -0.12
C VAL A 136 -1.84 13.20 0.43
N VAL A 137 -3.10 12.75 0.60
CA VAL A 137 -3.40 11.41 1.13
C VAL A 137 -2.84 10.32 0.21
N ARG A 138 -2.97 10.47 -1.12
CA ARG A 138 -2.39 9.53 -2.09
C ARG A 138 -0.88 9.44 -1.94
N GLU A 139 -0.18 10.56 -1.79
CA GLU A 139 1.28 10.54 -1.58
C GLU A 139 1.69 9.91 -0.26
N ILE A 140 0.92 10.12 0.83
CA ILE A 140 1.18 9.46 2.11
C ILE A 140 1.01 7.94 1.99
N VAL A 141 -0.03 7.48 1.29
CA VAL A 141 -0.26 6.06 1.04
C VAL A 141 0.86 5.44 0.19
N VAL A 142 1.41 6.19 -0.77
CA VAL A 142 2.61 5.77 -1.54
C VAL A 142 3.82 5.59 -0.64
N VAL A 143 4.06 6.49 0.32
CA VAL A 143 5.14 6.35 1.29
C VAL A 143 4.90 5.13 2.18
N ALA A 144 3.68 4.93 2.68
CA ALA A 144 3.32 3.73 3.45
C ALA A 144 3.54 2.42 2.66
N ALA A 145 3.27 2.42 1.36
CA ALA A 145 3.54 1.28 0.49
C ALA A 145 5.03 0.94 0.40
N ARG A 146 5.90 1.96 0.39
CA ARG A 146 7.36 1.77 0.40
C ARG A 146 7.86 1.26 1.74
N GLU A 147 7.36 1.81 2.84
CA GLU A 147 7.67 1.30 4.18
C GLU A 147 7.25 -0.16 4.35
N ALA A 148 6.08 -0.53 3.81
CA ALA A 148 5.64 -1.92 3.76
C ALA A 148 6.60 -2.78 2.92
N ALA A 149 7.05 -2.30 1.76
CA ALA A 149 8.02 -3.01 0.93
C ALA A 149 9.36 -3.24 1.65
N ASP A 150 9.85 -2.24 2.37
CA ASP A 150 11.10 -2.33 3.14
C ASP A 150 10.96 -3.30 4.31
N ARG A 151 9.84 -3.24 5.04
CA ARG A 151 9.53 -4.16 6.15
C ARG A 151 9.44 -5.61 5.66
N GLU A 152 8.85 -5.81 4.49
CA GLU A 152 8.64 -7.13 3.89
C GLU A 152 9.79 -7.56 2.97
N ALA A 153 10.89 -6.80 2.89
CA ALA A 153 11.95 -6.99 1.90
C ALA A 153 12.51 -8.43 1.85
N LYS A 154 12.58 -9.09 3.01
CA LYS A 154 12.94 -10.50 3.10
C LYS A 154 11.98 -11.40 2.32
N TRP A 155 10.68 -11.27 2.58
CA TRP A 155 9.64 -12.06 1.92
C TRP A 155 9.52 -11.73 0.43
N LEU A 156 9.76 -10.47 0.04
CA LEU A 156 9.82 -10.08 -1.37
C LEU A 156 10.95 -10.80 -2.11
N ARG A 157 12.15 -10.85 -1.54
CA ARG A 157 13.28 -11.58 -2.14
C ARG A 157 13.04 -13.08 -2.22
N LEU A 158 12.53 -13.68 -1.14
CA LEU A 158 12.28 -15.12 -1.07
C LEU A 158 11.14 -15.61 -1.97
N SER A 159 10.25 -14.71 -2.39
CA SER A 159 9.10 -15.05 -3.24
C SER A 159 9.26 -14.64 -4.70
N GLU A 160 10.36 -13.99 -5.08
CA GLU A 160 10.55 -13.42 -6.43
C GLU A 160 10.39 -14.46 -7.55
N HIS A 161 10.83 -15.70 -7.32
CA HIS A 161 10.77 -16.79 -8.30
C HIS A 161 9.48 -17.62 -8.28
N VAL A 162 8.60 -17.38 -7.30
CA VAL A 162 7.30 -18.08 -7.21
C VAL A 162 6.39 -17.60 -8.33
N GLU A 163 5.44 -18.40 -8.79
CA GLU A 163 4.42 -17.92 -9.75
C GLU A 163 3.58 -16.78 -9.16
N GLU A 164 2.93 -16.02 -10.03
CA GLU A 164 2.11 -14.89 -9.64
C GLU A 164 0.82 -15.37 -8.95
N ASP A 165 0.58 -14.87 -7.74
CA ASP A 165 -0.68 -15.07 -7.00
C ASP A 165 -1.42 -13.73 -6.84
N GLU A 166 -2.70 -13.75 -6.48
CA GLU A 166 -3.55 -12.55 -6.42
C GLU A 166 -2.99 -11.47 -5.49
N GLN A 167 -2.46 -11.88 -4.33
CA GLN A 167 -1.85 -10.97 -3.36
C GLN A 167 -0.52 -10.38 -3.88
N ARG A 168 0.25 -11.15 -4.65
CA ARG A 168 1.47 -10.71 -5.32
C ARG A 168 1.14 -9.71 -6.43
N ALA A 169 0.13 -9.99 -7.25
CA ALA A 169 -0.35 -9.08 -8.28
C ALA A 169 -0.85 -7.76 -7.67
N ALA A 170 -1.61 -7.84 -6.57
CA ALA A 170 -2.06 -6.66 -5.83
C ALA A 170 -0.88 -5.84 -5.30
N ARG A 171 0.10 -6.48 -4.66
CA ARG A 171 1.36 -5.84 -4.23
C ARG A 171 2.08 -5.17 -5.40
N ASP A 172 2.29 -5.89 -6.50
CA ASP A 172 3.05 -5.40 -7.64
C ASP A 172 2.33 -4.23 -8.31
N ALA A 173 1.00 -4.26 -8.37
CA ALA A 173 0.18 -3.12 -8.78
C ALA A 173 0.34 -1.91 -7.86
N VAL A 174 0.43 -2.11 -6.53
CA VAL A 174 0.71 -1.01 -5.58
C VAL A 174 2.09 -0.41 -5.82
N LEU A 175 3.11 -1.25 -6.02
CA LEU A 175 4.47 -0.79 -6.28
C LEU A 175 4.60 -0.10 -7.65
N GLU A 176 3.86 -0.56 -8.65
CA GLU A 176 3.77 0.08 -9.96
C GLU A 176 3.03 1.42 -9.89
N LEU A 177 1.92 1.50 -9.15
CA LEU A 177 1.22 2.74 -8.86
C LEU A 177 2.15 3.74 -8.17
N ALA A 178 2.89 3.30 -7.15
CA ALA A 178 3.87 4.12 -6.44
C ALA A 178 4.98 4.64 -7.37
N ARG A 179 5.43 3.84 -8.34
CA ARG A 179 6.40 4.24 -9.37
C ARG A 179 5.81 5.21 -10.37
N THR A 180 4.61 4.94 -10.87
CA THR A 180 3.88 5.78 -11.85
C THR A 180 3.58 7.15 -11.28
N LEU A 181 3.11 7.21 -10.03
CA LEU A 181 2.89 8.47 -9.34
C LEU A 181 4.21 9.23 -9.17
N ALA A 182 5.34 8.55 -8.95
CA ALA A 182 6.64 9.22 -8.87
C ALA A 182 7.09 9.80 -10.23
N THR A 183 6.90 9.07 -11.34
CA THR A 183 7.37 9.47 -12.69
C THR A 183 6.50 10.53 -13.37
N TYR A 184 5.18 10.55 -13.14
CA TYR A 184 4.27 11.53 -13.76
C TYR A 184 4.49 12.99 -13.29
N THR A 185 5.39 13.21 -12.34
CA THR A 185 5.64 14.52 -11.72
C THR A 185 7.10 14.95 -11.72
N GLY A 186 7.98 14.22 -12.41
CA GLY A 186 9.42 14.47 -12.42
C GLY A 186 10.02 14.33 -13.82
N ASP A 187 9.93 15.38 -14.62
CA ASP A 187 10.87 15.62 -15.71
C ASP A 187 12.20 16.08 -15.08
N THR A 188 12.92 15.14 -14.47
CA THR A 188 14.34 15.29 -14.10
C THR A 188 15.00 13.92 -14.19
N ASP A 189 15.71 13.70 -15.30
CA ASP A 189 16.68 12.61 -15.45
C ASP A 189 17.68 12.62 -14.29
N GLY A 190 17.69 11.55 -13.49
CA GLY A 190 18.69 11.36 -12.44
C GLY A 190 18.32 10.27 -11.44
N GLN A 191 19.26 9.37 -11.18
CA GLN A 191 19.20 8.30 -10.17
C GLN A 191 18.59 8.81 -8.84
N PRO A 192 17.64 8.11 -8.20
CA PRO A 192 17.04 8.59 -6.96
C PRO A 192 18.08 8.62 -5.85
N ALA A 193 18.49 9.82 -5.42
CA ALA A 193 19.33 10.02 -4.25
C ALA A 193 18.56 9.59 -2.98
N ALA A 194 19.25 8.94 -2.05
CA ALA A 194 18.71 8.65 -0.72
C ALA A 194 18.21 9.96 -0.08
N GLY A 195 16.93 10.01 0.28
CA GLY A 195 16.23 11.23 0.74
C GLY A 195 15.28 11.87 -0.28
N ALA A 196 15.27 11.41 -1.54
CA ALA A 196 14.30 11.85 -2.55
C ALA A 196 12.87 11.34 -2.28
N GLU A 197 12.71 10.31 -1.44
CA GLU A 197 11.43 9.66 -1.15
C GLU A 197 10.39 10.62 -0.54
N PHE A 198 10.84 11.51 0.34
CA PHE A 198 9.99 12.51 0.98
C PHE A 198 9.96 13.84 0.22
N SER A 199 10.78 14.00 -0.83
CA SER A 199 10.86 15.28 -1.57
C SER A 199 9.53 15.62 -2.23
N LYS A 200 8.87 14.63 -2.82
CA LYS A 200 7.55 14.77 -3.45
C LYS A 200 6.44 14.95 -2.41
N LEU A 201 6.45 14.17 -1.32
CA LEU A 201 5.50 14.36 -0.23
C LEU A 201 5.62 15.79 0.33
N ARG A 202 6.84 16.26 0.56
CA ARG A 202 7.12 17.62 1.02
C ARG A 202 6.64 18.68 0.03
N ALA A 203 6.89 18.50 -1.27
CA ALA A 203 6.39 19.42 -2.30
C ALA A 203 4.86 19.45 -2.36
N THR A 204 4.22 18.29 -2.22
CA THR A 204 2.75 18.16 -2.21
C THR A 204 2.16 18.81 -0.97
N LEU A 205 2.78 18.61 0.20
CA LEU A 205 2.40 19.28 1.45
C LEU A 205 2.56 20.80 1.35
N LEU A 206 3.67 21.31 0.81
CA LEU A 206 3.88 22.75 0.62
C LEU A 206 2.85 23.36 -0.34
N ARG A 207 2.51 22.65 -1.42
CA ARG A 207 1.44 23.06 -2.35
C ARG A 207 0.10 23.10 -1.62
N ALA A 208 -0.21 22.07 -0.84
CA ALA A 208 -1.43 21.99 -0.05
C ALA A 208 -1.52 23.11 0.99
N GLU A 209 -0.44 23.41 1.72
CA GLU A 209 -0.37 24.54 2.65
C GLU A 209 -0.66 25.88 1.95
N THR A 210 -0.09 26.07 0.76
CA THR A 210 -0.30 27.29 -0.04
C THR A 210 -1.77 27.41 -0.45
N GLN A 211 -2.38 26.33 -0.94
CA GLN A 211 -3.79 26.33 -1.35
C GLN A 211 -4.73 26.48 -0.16
N LEU A 212 -4.45 25.83 0.97
CA LEU A 212 -5.19 25.99 2.21
C LEU A 212 -5.12 27.42 2.74
N ALA A 213 -3.95 28.07 2.66
CA ALA A 213 -3.80 29.47 3.05
C ALA A 213 -4.66 30.40 2.17
N GLU A 214 -4.76 30.12 0.87
CA GLU A 214 -5.58 30.89 -0.06
C GLU A 214 -7.08 30.67 0.16
N VAL A 215 -7.48 29.42 0.37
CA VAL A 215 -8.85 29.07 0.77
C VAL A 215 -9.24 29.79 2.06
N ARG A 216 -8.36 29.77 3.08
CA ARG A 216 -8.58 30.50 4.34
C ARG A 216 -8.79 31.99 4.10
N ARG A 217 -7.90 32.66 3.34
CA ARG A 217 -8.06 34.10 3.03
C ARG A 217 -9.41 34.38 2.35
N THR A 218 -9.76 33.58 1.35
CA THR A 218 -11.02 33.72 0.61
C THR A 218 -12.24 33.56 1.53
N LEU A 219 -12.18 32.64 2.49
CA LEU A 219 -13.24 32.44 3.48
C LEU A 219 -13.29 33.60 4.50
N GLU A 220 -12.14 34.08 4.98
CA GLU A 220 -12.04 35.22 5.89
C GLU A 220 -12.57 36.52 5.26
N ASP A 221 -12.34 36.74 3.96
CA ASP A 221 -12.87 37.90 3.24
C ASP A 221 -14.40 37.83 3.01
N ARG A 222 -14.97 36.61 3.01
CA ARG A 222 -16.40 36.37 2.78
C ARG A 222 -17.22 36.19 4.05
N LEU A 223 -16.61 35.72 5.13
CA LEU A 223 -17.22 35.70 6.45
C LEU A 223 -17.32 37.16 6.93
N PRO A 224 -18.52 37.67 7.25
CA PRO A 224 -18.60 38.97 7.88
C PRO A 224 -17.72 38.92 9.13
N ARG A 225 -16.83 39.91 9.31
CA ARG A 225 -16.13 40.09 10.59
C ARG A 225 -17.22 40.08 11.65
N THR A 226 -17.24 39.02 12.46
CA THR A 226 -18.21 38.89 13.54
C THR A 226 -18.18 40.18 14.32
N SER A 227 -19.30 40.88 14.32
CA SER A 227 -19.47 42.16 14.98
C SER A 227 -19.18 42.00 16.47
N SER A 228 -17.96 42.35 16.87
CA SER A 228 -17.51 42.62 18.22
C SER A 228 -16.24 43.46 18.03
N GLU A 229 -16.20 44.76 18.29
CA GLU A 229 -16.92 45.55 19.26
C GLU A 229 -17.53 46.79 18.61
N SER A 230 -18.85 46.92 18.72
CA SER A 230 -19.51 48.21 18.65
C SER A 230 -19.41 48.86 20.05
N GLU A 231 -18.41 49.69 20.29
CA GLU A 231 -18.70 50.94 21.01
C GLU A 231 -19.31 51.91 19.98
N PRO A 232 -20.27 52.80 20.31
CA PRO A 232 -20.36 53.53 21.59
C PRO A 232 -21.79 53.78 22.12
N GLY A 233 -21.90 54.30 23.35
CA GLY A 233 -23.16 54.87 23.85
C GLY A 233 -23.12 55.27 25.33
N GLY A 234 -22.54 56.44 25.61
CA GLY A 234 -22.70 57.07 26.93
C GLY A 234 -24.16 57.47 27.20
N ALA A 235 -24.61 57.23 28.42
CA ALA A 235 -25.51 58.07 29.22
C ALA A 235 -25.87 57.32 30.52
N VAL A 236 -25.29 57.73 31.66
CA VAL A 236 -25.99 58.35 32.82
C VAL A 236 -24.95 59.20 33.55
#